data_AF-L0GX42-F1
#
_entry.id   AF-L0GX42-F1
#
_cell.length_a   1.000
_cell.length_b   1.000
_cell.length_c   1.000
_cell.angle_alpha   90.00
_cell.angle_beta   90.00
_cell.angle_gamma   90.00
#
_symmetry.space_group_name_H-M   'P 1'
#
loop_
_entity.id
_entity.type
_entity.pdbx_description
1 polymer ?
#
loop_
_entity_poly.entity_id
_entity_poly.type
_entity_poly.pdbx_seq_one_letter_code
_entity_poly.pdbx_strand_id
1 'polypeptide(L)'
;MAKLDESRRRWLALVKATAKAAQARRERCLSYVLFGHDDQQGKHGWSVELRQSGGRVGVDDIALPRPSSQLADDPDRPILVLLSALCDHGSLPHLTGSLGAVALEQMLATGRLYIEDEAERPLALGAPLKTALAWYRGADGRYRIGSERSPSADLLPVTPPWYLDAANRTCGPLATGLPHAVAATLVSAPTLTMAEARLVRDRLAAVPAALPLPSAIVDLGMVTPVPRLTLTTHRPPSAEPQDLAWLELDYAGMLAAPDPAQPAPLCHSGPDGRVRMYRDREAELRIWSKLAGLHLEALVREPTRIGFRTRDGASWRALVERDLPALRREGWCVAVAPDCRWHAVAVGDRNGENWRTVPLDGPQRVLYETVRTTMRQRIRAALEDADAVRAQRLLRDASQKLHQICWNPRLLRLAAARGVERSVKLDLLTALLPAMLAEGRRVLILADPPALRRLIAAHLAENGIATIEHSTQPLAPSSRATVYLEGTKTNPGRHARLGVDTLIRYSTWPRPTENGHDTKSTRADPEMPARVYELITENTIEERFPAWHARQPLIAGRLLASDATTQELSLSDLEQALEALLQPPT
;
A
#
# COMPACT_ATOMS: atom_id res chain seq x y z
N MET A 1 -68.31 -50.31 -13.71
CA MET A 1 -66.98 -49.80 -14.15
C MET A 1 -67.17 -48.97 -15.41
N ALA A 2 -66.96 -47.64 -15.34
CA ALA A 2 -67.14 -46.77 -16.50
C ALA A 2 -66.08 -47.08 -17.58
N LYS A 3 -66.51 -47.53 -18.76
CA LYS A 3 -65.61 -47.76 -19.90
C LYS A 3 -65.35 -46.42 -20.59
N LEU A 4 -64.08 -46.04 -20.72
CA LEU A 4 -63.65 -44.90 -21.55
C LEU A 4 -64.17 -45.07 -22.98
N ASP A 5 -64.72 -44.01 -23.57
CA ASP A 5 -65.12 -44.01 -24.99
C ASP A 5 -63.89 -44.12 -25.92
N GLU A 6 -64.15 -44.36 -27.21
CA GLU A 6 -63.12 -44.58 -28.20
C GLU A 6 -62.19 -43.37 -28.40
N SER A 7 -62.72 -42.15 -28.34
CA SER A 7 -61.95 -40.90 -28.46
C SER A 7 -60.97 -40.74 -27.31
N ARG A 8 -61.40 -41.03 -26.08
CA ARG A 8 -60.54 -40.98 -24.89
C ARG A 8 -59.49 -42.09 -24.89
N ARG A 9 -59.80 -43.27 -25.42
CA ARG A 9 -58.80 -44.36 -25.60
C ARG A 9 -57.76 -44.00 -26.67
N ARG A 10 -58.17 -43.42 -27.79
CA ARG A 10 -57.26 -42.93 -28.83
C ARG A 10 -56.36 -41.82 -28.30
N TRP A 11 -56.90 -40.87 -27.54
CA TRP A 11 -56.11 -39.83 -26.85
C TRP A 11 -55.11 -40.43 -25.86
N LEU A 12 -55.53 -41.38 -25.02
CA LEU A 12 -54.64 -42.01 -24.04
C LEU A 12 -53.54 -42.85 -24.70
N ALA A 13 -53.85 -43.51 -25.83
CA ALA A 13 -52.86 -44.21 -26.66
C ALA A 13 -51.88 -43.22 -27.30
N LEU A 14 -52.37 -42.07 -27.77
CA LEU A 14 -51.53 -41.00 -28.30
C LEU A 14 -50.58 -40.45 -27.21
N VAL A 15 -51.08 -40.17 -26.00
CA VAL A 15 -50.28 -39.72 -24.86
C VAL A 15 -49.22 -40.76 -24.47
N LYS A 16 -49.56 -42.06 -24.45
CA LYS A 16 -48.61 -43.14 -24.18
C LYS A 16 -47.56 -43.25 -25.28
N ALA A 17 -47.96 -43.12 -26.55
CA ALA A 17 -47.05 -43.15 -27.68
C ALA A 17 -46.11 -41.94 -27.69
N THR A 18 -46.61 -40.74 -27.41
CA THR A 18 -45.79 -39.52 -27.30
C THR A 18 -44.88 -39.56 -26.08
N ALA A 19 -45.33 -40.08 -24.93
CA ALA A 19 -44.49 -40.29 -23.75
C ALA A 19 -43.38 -41.33 -24.00
N LYS A 20 -43.71 -42.45 -24.65
CA LYS A 20 -42.72 -43.48 -25.01
C LYS A 20 -41.72 -42.98 -26.06
N ALA A 21 -42.16 -42.20 -27.04
CA ALA A 21 -41.29 -41.53 -28.01
C ALA A 21 -40.41 -40.46 -27.36
N ALA A 22 -40.93 -39.71 -26.37
CA ALA A 22 -40.16 -38.75 -25.58
C ALA A 22 -39.09 -39.42 -24.70
N GLN A 23 -39.41 -40.59 -24.12
CA GLN A 23 -38.47 -41.38 -23.33
C GLN A 23 -37.38 -42.03 -24.19
N ALA A 24 -37.74 -42.62 -25.34
CA ALA A 24 -36.78 -43.16 -26.30
C ALA A 24 -35.91 -42.06 -26.96
N ARG A 25 -36.43 -40.83 -27.09
CA ARG A 25 -35.64 -39.65 -27.49
C ARG A 25 -34.61 -39.27 -26.42
N ARG A 26 -35.00 -39.23 -25.13
CA ARG A 26 -34.08 -38.96 -24.01
C ARG A 26 -32.86 -39.90 -23.97
N GLU A 27 -33.02 -41.15 -24.38
CA GLU A 27 -31.93 -42.14 -24.45
C GLU A 27 -31.00 -41.97 -25.67
N ARG A 28 -31.38 -41.15 -26.67
CA ARG A 28 -30.60 -40.87 -27.90
C ARG A 28 -30.06 -39.43 -27.97
N CYS A 29 -30.44 -38.60 -27.02
CA CYS A 29 -30.14 -37.18 -26.93
C CYS A 29 -28.65 -36.89 -26.67
N LEU A 30 -28.15 -35.78 -27.21
CA LEU A 30 -26.83 -35.27 -26.87
C LEU A 30 -26.83 -34.67 -25.46
N SER A 31 -25.74 -34.89 -24.74
CA SER A 31 -25.38 -34.13 -23.54
C SER A 31 -24.23 -33.18 -23.87
N TYR A 32 -24.34 -31.95 -23.41
CA TYR A 32 -23.35 -30.89 -23.62
C TYR A 32 -22.53 -30.74 -22.34
N VAL A 33 -21.21 -30.83 -22.45
CA VAL A 33 -20.31 -30.69 -21.31
C VAL A 33 -19.49 -29.42 -21.49
N LEU A 34 -19.69 -28.46 -20.59
CA LEU A 34 -18.97 -27.21 -20.52
C LEU A 34 -17.73 -27.38 -19.64
N PHE A 35 -16.55 -27.04 -20.14
CA PHE A 35 -15.33 -27.08 -19.32
C PHE A 35 -14.43 -25.86 -19.61
N GLY A 36 -13.76 -25.39 -18.57
CA GLY A 36 -12.78 -24.32 -18.63
C GLY A 36 -11.41 -24.85 -19.05
N HIS A 37 -10.65 -24.05 -19.79
CA HIS A 37 -9.25 -24.33 -20.11
C HIS A 37 -8.47 -23.02 -20.20
N ASP A 38 -7.20 -23.06 -19.82
CA ASP A 38 -6.28 -21.96 -20.07
C ASP A 38 -5.50 -22.24 -21.36
N ASP A 39 -5.46 -21.27 -22.28
CA ASP A 39 -4.61 -21.37 -23.47
C ASP A 39 -3.12 -21.20 -23.12
N GLN A 40 -2.24 -21.45 -24.11
CA GLN A 40 -0.79 -21.29 -23.92
C GLN A 40 -0.35 -19.84 -23.60
N GLN A 41 -1.24 -18.87 -23.77
CA GLN A 41 -1.02 -17.45 -23.46
C GLN A 41 -1.68 -17.05 -22.12
N GLY A 42 -2.22 -18.01 -21.35
CA GLY A 42 -2.86 -17.78 -20.05
C GLY A 42 -4.24 -17.12 -20.13
N LYS A 43 -4.91 -17.21 -21.28
CA LYS A 43 -6.29 -16.77 -21.48
C LYS A 43 -7.23 -17.91 -21.09
N HIS A 44 -8.12 -17.61 -20.14
CA HIS A 44 -9.14 -18.57 -19.72
C HIS A 44 -10.29 -18.60 -20.73
N GLY A 45 -10.50 -19.75 -21.35
CA GLY A 45 -11.54 -20.03 -22.33
C GLY A 45 -12.55 -21.06 -21.84
N TRP A 46 -13.70 -21.11 -22.51
CA TRP A 46 -14.76 -22.08 -22.24
C TRP A 46 -15.10 -22.83 -23.52
N SER A 47 -15.06 -24.17 -23.44
CA SER A 47 -15.37 -25.04 -24.58
C SER A 47 -16.49 -26.02 -24.25
N VAL A 48 -17.14 -26.50 -25.30
CA VAL A 48 -18.24 -27.47 -25.20
C VAL A 48 -17.84 -28.78 -25.82
N GLU A 49 -17.95 -29.86 -25.06
CA GLU A 49 -17.81 -31.23 -25.54
C GLU A 49 -19.19 -31.85 -25.74
N LEU A 50 -19.40 -32.51 -26.89
CA LEU A 50 -20.61 -33.24 -27.20
C LEU A 50 -20.44 -34.70 -26.81
N ARG A 51 -21.43 -35.24 -26.09
CA ARG A 51 -21.48 -36.66 -25.73
C ARG A 51 -22.79 -37.30 -26.14
N GLN A 52 -22.72 -38.52 -26.65
CA GLN A 52 -23.87 -39.36 -26.95
C GLN A 52 -23.64 -40.75 -26.33
N SER A 53 -24.59 -41.24 -25.53
CA SER A 53 -24.49 -42.55 -24.87
C SER A 53 -23.18 -42.77 -24.09
N GLY A 54 -22.60 -41.71 -23.52
CA GLY A 54 -21.33 -41.74 -22.78
C GLY A 54 -20.05 -41.63 -23.62
N GLY A 55 -20.15 -41.63 -24.96
CA GLY A 55 -19.01 -41.44 -25.86
C GLY A 55 -18.90 -40.01 -26.37
N ARG A 56 -17.67 -39.51 -26.57
CA ARG A 56 -17.38 -38.23 -27.24
C ARG A 56 -17.80 -38.29 -28.71
N VAL A 57 -18.42 -37.24 -29.20
CA VAL A 57 -18.81 -37.11 -30.62
C VAL A 57 -18.30 -35.79 -31.19
N GLY A 58 -17.74 -35.82 -32.41
CA GLY A 58 -17.32 -34.63 -33.11
C GLY A 58 -18.52 -33.79 -33.58
N VAL A 59 -18.36 -32.47 -33.57
CA VAL A 59 -19.38 -31.53 -34.08
C VAL A 59 -19.61 -31.75 -35.58
N ASP A 60 -18.51 -31.96 -36.33
CA ASP A 60 -18.52 -32.20 -37.78
C ASP A 60 -19.12 -33.58 -38.16
N ASP A 61 -19.03 -34.57 -37.27
CA ASP A 61 -19.57 -35.91 -37.48
C ASP A 61 -21.11 -35.92 -37.51
N ILE A 62 -21.75 -34.89 -36.92
CA ILE A 62 -23.21 -34.76 -36.80
C ILE A 62 -23.74 -33.63 -37.71
N ALA A 63 -22.95 -32.59 -37.98
CA ALA A 63 -23.42 -31.38 -38.69
C ALA A 63 -23.68 -31.56 -40.19
N LEU A 64 -23.12 -32.59 -40.84
CA LEU A 64 -23.33 -32.85 -42.27
C LEU A 64 -24.58 -33.72 -42.50
N PRO A 65 -25.54 -33.30 -43.36
CA PRO A 65 -26.76 -34.04 -43.59
C PRO A 65 -26.47 -35.35 -44.35
N ARG A 66 -26.57 -36.49 -43.66
CA ARG A 66 -26.77 -37.77 -44.37
C ARG A 66 -28.25 -37.85 -44.78
N PRO A 67 -28.58 -38.14 -46.05
CA PRO A 67 -29.96 -38.16 -46.55
C PRO A 67 -30.87 -39.24 -45.92
N SER A 68 -30.35 -40.04 -44.99
CA SER A 68 -31.03 -41.12 -44.30
C SER A 68 -31.23 -40.89 -42.79
N SER A 69 -30.84 -39.74 -42.22
CA SER A 69 -31.11 -39.48 -40.79
C SER A 69 -32.53 -38.93 -40.58
N GLN A 70 -33.37 -39.70 -39.89
CA GLN A 70 -34.72 -39.31 -39.44
C GLN A 70 -34.71 -38.18 -38.37
N LEU A 71 -33.72 -37.28 -38.41
CA LEU A 71 -33.41 -36.23 -37.43
C LEU A 71 -33.94 -34.83 -37.83
N ALA A 72 -34.96 -34.75 -38.68
CA ALA A 72 -35.54 -33.46 -39.10
C ALA A 72 -36.17 -32.67 -37.94
N ASP A 73 -36.54 -33.35 -36.83
CA ASP A 73 -37.22 -32.76 -35.66
C ASP A 73 -36.33 -32.74 -34.40
N ASP A 74 -35.00 -32.76 -34.54
CA ASP A 74 -34.11 -32.78 -33.37
C ASP A 74 -33.91 -31.36 -32.79
N PRO A 75 -34.29 -31.09 -31.51
CA PRO A 75 -34.00 -29.82 -30.84
C PRO A 75 -32.49 -29.50 -30.78
N ASP A 76 -31.63 -30.48 -31.05
CA ASP A 76 -30.17 -30.35 -30.98
C ASP A 76 -29.60 -29.75 -32.28
N ARG A 77 -30.35 -29.77 -33.38
CA ARG A 77 -29.86 -29.33 -34.70
C ARG A 77 -29.51 -27.84 -34.77
N PRO A 78 -30.33 -26.89 -34.27
CA PRO A 78 -29.94 -25.48 -34.23
C PRO A 78 -28.70 -25.25 -33.37
N ILE A 79 -28.57 -25.98 -32.26
CA ILE A 79 -27.42 -25.92 -31.35
C ILE A 79 -26.15 -26.40 -32.08
N LEU A 80 -26.21 -27.51 -32.81
CA LEU A 80 -25.07 -28.04 -33.54
C LEU A 80 -24.59 -27.10 -34.66
N VAL A 81 -25.51 -26.42 -35.35
CA VAL A 81 -25.13 -25.40 -36.35
C VAL A 81 -24.39 -24.25 -35.68
N LEU A 82 -24.88 -23.77 -34.54
CA LEU A 82 -24.20 -22.71 -33.77
C LEU A 82 -22.82 -23.16 -33.27
N LEU A 83 -22.71 -24.38 -32.75
CA LEU A 83 -21.44 -24.93 -32.28
C LEU A 83 -20.44 -25.14 -33.44
N SER A 84 -20.89 -25.61 -34.61
CA SER A 84 -20.01 -25.76 -35.78
C SER A 84 -19.42 -24.44 -36.25
N ALA A 85 -20.16 -23.33 -36.09
CA ALA A 85 -19.68 -22.00 -36.43
C ALA A 85 -18.69 -21.43 -35.39
N LEU A 86 -18.58 -22.06 -34.22
CA LEU A 86 -17.66 -21.71 -33.13
C LEU A 86 -16.42 -22.63 -33.08
N CYS A 87 -16.33 -23.60 -33.99
CA CYS A 87 -15.22 -24.53 -34.14
C CYS A 87 -14.27 -24.06 -35.25
N ASP A 88 -12.97 -24.21 -35.02
CA ASP A 88 -12.00 -24.33 -36.10
C ASP A 88 -11.87 -25.83 -36.46
N HIS A 89 -11.47 -26.17 -37.68
CA HIS A 89 -11.44 -27.58 -38.13
C HIS A 89 -10.69 -28.50 -37.15
N GLY A 90 -11.42 -29.45 -36.55
CA GLY A 90 -10.88 -30.43 -35.60
C GLY A 90 -10.72 -29.95 -34.14
N SER A 91 -11.15 -28.73 -33.80
CA SER A 91 -11.12 -28.20 -32.43
C SER A 91 -12.50 -28.22 -31.76
N LEU A 92 -12.51 -28.15 -30.42
CA LEU A 92 -13.75 -28.06 -29.65
C LEU A 92 -14.35 -26.64 -29.76
N PRO A 93 -15.68 -26.50 -29.84
CA PRO A 93 -16.32 -25.20 -29.98
C PRO A 93 -16.04 -24.30 -28.78
N HIS A 94 -15.55 -23.08 -29.05
CA HIS A 94 -15.26 -22.08 -28.01
C HIS A 94 -16.42 -21.11 -27.84
N LEU A 95 -16.98 -21.01 -26.62
CA LEU A 95 -18.09 -20.11 -26.33
C LEU A 95 -17.62 -18.66 -26.22
N THR A 96 -17.72 -17.93 -27.32
CA THR A 96 -17.35 -16.51 -27.40
C THR A 96 -18.37 -15.70 -28.19
N GLY A 97 -18.42 -14.40 -27.93
CA GLY A 97 -19.27 -13.47 -28.68
C GLY A 97 -20.77 -13.74 -28.56
N SER A 98 -21.54 -13.22 -29.51
CA SER A 98 -23.01 -13.35 -29.53
C SER A 98 -23.50 -14.75 -29.91
N LEU A 99 -22.81 -15.42 -30.83
CA LEU A 99 -23.11 -16.80 -31.23
C LEU A 99 -22.96 -17.76 -30.05
N GLY A 100 -21.89 -17.61 -29.25
CA GLY A 100 -21.71 -18.39 -28.01
C GLY A 100 -22.81 -18.16 -26.99
N ALA A 101 -23.31 -16.92 -26.84
CA ALA A 101 -24.43 -16.62 -25.94
C ALA A 101 -25.71 -17.36 -26.34
N VAL A 102 -26.05 -17.34 -27.64
CA VAL A 102 -27.24 -18.02 -28.17
C VAL A 102 -27.10 -19.54 -28.05
N ALA A 103 -25.92 -20.09 -28.36
CA ALA A 103 -25.66 -21.51 -28.19
C ALA A 103 -25.83 -21.93 -26.71
N LEU A 104 -25.28 -21.15 -25.78
CA LEU A 104 -25.37 -21.40 -24.35
C LEU A 104 -26.82 -21.40 -23.86
N GLU A 105 -27.61 -20.40 -24.26
CA GLU A 105 -29.02 -20.28 -23.88
C GLU A 105 -29.84 -21.48 -24.40
N GLN A 106 -29.61 -21.88 -25.65
CA GLN A 106 -30.30 -23.04 -26.23
C GLN A 106 -29.89 -24.35 -25.55
N MET A 107 -28.59 -24.55 -25.27
CA MET A 107 -28.10 -25.72 -24.54
C MET A 107 -28.71 -25.81 -23.13
N LEU A 108 -28.76 -24.70 -22.39
CA LEU A 108 -29.39 -24.61 -21.07
C LEU A 108 -30.88 -24.93 -21.12
N ALA A 109 -31.60 -24.43 -22.13
CA ALA A 109 -33.02 -24.69 -22.31
C ALA A 109 -33.33 -26.18 -22.49
N THR A 110 -32.36 -26.97 -22.97
CA THR A 110 -32.53 -28.43 -23.10
C THR A 110 -32.45 -29.19 -21.78
N GLY A 111 -31.93 -28.57 -20.71
CA GLY A 111 -31.69 -29.22 -19.42
C GLY A 111 -30.63 -30.34 -19.46
N ARG A 112 -29.76 -30.34 -20.48
CA ARG A 112 -28.70 -31.35 -20.70
C ARG A 112 -27.30 -30.70 -20.84
N LEU A 113 -27.12 -29.52 -20.28
CA LEU A 113 -25.81 -28.86 -20.17
C LEU A 113 -25.20 -29.18 -18.81
N TYR A 114 -23.98 -29.70 -18.78
CA TYR A 114 -23.26 -30.13 -17.59
C TYR A 114 -21.95 -29.34 -17.48
N ILE A 115 -21.36 -29.28 -16.29
CA ILE A 115 -20.01 -28.72 -16.07
C ILE A 115 -19.04 -29.87 -15.88
N GLU A 116 -17.89 -29.84 -16.55
CA GLU A 116 -16.82 -30.82 -16.40
C GLU A 116 -17.30 -32.28 -16.54
N ASP A 117 -16.57 -33.26 -16.01
CA ASP A 117 -16.94 -34.67 -16.08
C ASP A 117 -18.04 -35.07 -15.07
N GLU A 118 -18.64 -34.10 -14.35
CA GLU A 118 -19.68 -34.34 -13.36
C GLU A 118 -21.08 -34.49 -14.00
N ALA A 119 -21.33 -35.64 -14.61
CA ALA A 119 -22.57 -35.96 -15.33
C ALA A 119 -23.84 -36.12 -14.45
N GLU A 120 -23.78 -35.84 -13.15
CA GLU A 120 -24.86 -36.19 -12.21
C GLU A 120 -26.02 -35.18 -12.16
N ARG A 121 -25.78 -33.87 -12.40
CA ARG A 121 -26.88 -32.89 -12.52
C ARG A 121 -26.58 -31.80 -13.54
N PRO A 122 -27.53 -31.47 -14.42
CA PRO A 122 -27.38 -30.39 -15.39
C PRO A 122 -27.41 -29.02 -14.72
N LEU A 123 -26.84 -28.03 -15.41
CA LEU A 123 -26.93 -26.62 -15.10
C LEU A 123 -28.37 -26.12 -15.22
N ALA A 124 -28.81 -25.34 -14.23
CA ALA A 124 -30.07 -24.62 -14.27
C ALA A 124 -29.84 -23.14 -14.64
N LEU A 125 -30.85 -22.53 -15.25
CA LEU A 125 -30.86 -21.09 -15.49
C LEU A 125 -30.96 -20.35 -14.15
N GLY A 126 -29.92 -19.56 -13.84
CA GLY A 126 -29.86 -18.70 -12.67
C GLY A 126 -30.49 -17.32 -12.91
N ALA A 127 -30.84 -16.63 -11.82
CA ALA A 127 -31.34 -15.26 -11.90
C ALA A 127 -30.23 -14.30 -12.37
N PRO A 128 -30.56 -13.21 -13.10
CA PRO A 128 -29.55 -12.25 -13.55
C PRO A 128 -28.73 -11.68 -12.39
N LEU A 129 -27.39 -11.80 -12.47
CA LEU A 129 -26.49 -11.31 -11.43
C LEU A 129 -26.09 -9.86 -11.72
N LYS A 130 -26.63 -8.92 -10.94
CA LYS A 130 -26.25 -7.50 -10.98
C LYS A 130 -25.01 -7.26 -10.14
N THR A 131 -23.85 -7.03 -10.78
CA THR A 131 -22.57 -6.89 -10.08
C THR A 131 -21.57 -6.08 -10.90
N ALA A 132 -20.72 -5.30 -10.24
CA ALA A 132 -19.56 -4.71 -10.91
C ALA A 132 -18.49 -5.79 -11.16
N LEU A 133 -17.71 -5.58 -12.21
CA LEU A 133 -16.48 -6.35 -12.46
C LEU A 133 -15.34 -5.75 -11.64
N ALA A 134 -14.48 -6.60 -11.11
CA ALA A 134 -13.27 -6.18 -10.41
C ALA A 134 -12.13 -7.17 -10.68
N TRP A 135 -10.90 -6.72 -10.47
CA TRP A 135 -9.72 -7.56 -10.57
C TRP A 135 -9.35 -8.14 -9.21
N TYR A 136 -9.07 -9.44 -9.18
CA TYR A 136 -8.73 -10.22 -8.00
C TYR A 136 -7.34 -10.83 -8.16
N ARG A 137 -6.59 -10.91 -7.06
CA ARG A 137 -5.35 -11.67 -7.01
C ARG A 137 -5.66 -13.10 -6.57
N GLY A 138 -5.37 -14.07 -7.42
CA GLY A 138 -5.47 -15.49 -7.12
C GLY A 138 -4.40 -15.96 -6.13
N ALA A 139 -4.54 -17.19 -5.63
CA ALA A 139 -3.57 -17.82 -4.73
C ALA A 139 -2.20 -18.05 -5.39
N ASP A 140 -2.18 -18.18 -6.71
CA ASP A 140 -0.99 -18.22 -7.57
C ASP A 140 -0.29 -16.85 -7.71
N GLY A 141 -0.86 -15.80 -7.13
CA GLY A 141 -0.34 -14.45 -7.16
C GLY A 141 -0.64 -13.68 -8.44
N ARG A 142 -1.35 -14.27 -9.41
CA ARG A 142 -1.76 -13.62 -10.67
C ARG A 142 -3.11 -12.92 -10.51
N TYR A 143 -3.37 -11.95 -11.38
CA TYR A 143 -4.60 -11.17 -11.40
C TYR A 143 -5.57 -11.72 -12.43
N ARG A 144 -6.84 -11.91 -12.03
CA ARG A 144 -7.95 -12.30 -12.90
C ARG A 144 -9.15 -11.39 -12.66
N ILE A 145 -9.96 -11.18 -13.68
CA ILE A 145 -11.21 -10.44 -13.51
C ILE A 145 -12.30 -11.35 -12.92
N GLY A 146 -13.17 -10.78 -12.09
CA GLY A 146 -14.26 -11.49 -11.44
C GLY A 146 -15.40 -10.57 -11.05
N SER A 147 -16.38 -11.12 -10.34
CA SER A 147 -17.57 -10.42 -9.85
C SER A 147 -17.39 -9.91 -8.41
N GLU A 148 -17.70 -8.63 -8.15
CA GLU A 148 -17.70 -8.06 -6.78
C GLU A 148 -18.65 -8.77 -5.81
N ARG A 149 -19.82 -9.20 -6.27
CA ARG A 149 -20.80 -9.91 -5.41
C ARG A 149 -20.50 -11.38 -5.21
N SER A 150 -19.83 -12.01 -6.17
CA SER A 150 -19.59 -13.45 -6.17
C SER A 150 -18.19 -13.74 -6.73
N PRO A 151 -17.12 -13.54 -5.94
CA PRO A 151 -15.73 -13.71 -6.41
C PRO A 151 -15.37 -15.15 -6.79
N SER A 152 -16.16 -16.12 -6.33
CA SER A 152 -16.00 -17.55 -6.60
C SER A 152 -16.76 -18.04 -7.84
N ALA A 153 -17.64 -17.22 -8.43
CA ALA A 153 -18.33 -17.57 -9.67
C ALA A 153 -17.43 -17.28 -10.86
N ASP A 154 -17.38 -18.21 -11.81
CA ASP A 154 -16.66 -18.01 -13.05
C ASP A 154 -17.46 -17.18 -14.04
N LEU A 155 -16.77 -16.51 -14.96
CA LEU A 155 -17.38 -15.62 -15.94
C LEU A 155 -17.17 -16.18 -17.35
N LEU A 156 -18.22 -16.15 -18.17
CA LEU A 156 -18.19 -16.62 -19.55
C LEU A 156 -18.04 -15.44 -20.52
N PRO A 157 -17.06 -15.46 -21.44
CA PRO A 157 -16.74 -14.37 -22.38
C PRO A 157 -17.69 -14.33 -23.59
N VAL A 158 -18.97 -14.59 -23.37
CA VAL A 158 -20.04 -14.43 -24.36
C VAL A 158 -20.58 -12.99 -24.32
N THR A 159 -21.32 -12.57 -25.36
CA THR A 159 -21.88 -11.21 -25.44
C THR A 159 -23.41 -11.28 -25.57
N PRO A 160 -24.19 -10.86 -24.57
CA PRO A 160 -23.80 -10.35 -23.24
C PRO A 160 -23.08 -11.39 -22.36
N PRO A 161 -22.24 -10.99 -21.39
CA PRO A 161 -21.52 -11.92 -20.52
C PRO A 161 -22.45 -12.69 -19.59
N TRP A 162 -22.04 -13.90 -19.22
CA TRP A 162 -22.75 -14.78 -18.28
C TRP A 162 -21.86 -15.13 -17.09
N TYR A 163 -22.46 -15.54 -15.98
CA TYR A 163 -21.76 -16.14 -14.85
C TYR A 163 -22.07 -17.63 -14.76
N LEU A 164 -21.12 -18.39 -14.21
CA LEU A 164 -21.25 -19.80 -13.88
C LEU A 164 -20.96 -19.99 -12.39
N ASP A 165 -21.95 -20.48 -11.66
CA ASP A 165 -21.81 -20.89 -10.27
C ASP A 165 -21.80 -22.42 -10.22
N ALA A 166 -20.60 -23.00 -10.19
CA ALA A 166 -20.40 -24.44 -10.14
C ALA A 166 -20.96 -25.05 -8.85
N ALA A 167 -20.88 -24.33 -7.71
CA ALA A 167 -21.34 -24.82 -6.42
C ALA A 167 -22.86 -24.99 -6.39
N ASN A 168 -23.60 -24.03 -6.94
CA ASN A 168 -25.06 -24.09 -7.03
C ASN A 168 -25.58 -24.72 -8.33
N ARG A 169 -24.68 -25.09 -9.25
CA ARG A 169 -24.98 -25.58 -10.62
C ARG A 169 -25.96 -24.65 -11.34
N THR A 170 -25.70 -23.35 -11.25
CA THR A 170 -26.50 -22.33 -11.96
C THR A 170 -25.64 -21.51 -12.91
N CYS A 171 -26.23 -21.12 -14.03
CA CYS A 171 -25.59 -20.25 -15.01
C CYS A 171 -26.61 -19.21 -15.46
N GLY A 172 -26.22 -17.95 -15.56
CA GLY A 172 -27.16 -16.88 -15.87
C GLY A 172 -26.51 -15.61 -16.41
N PRO A 173 -27.31 -14.67 -16.93
CA PRO A 173 -26.81 -13.43 -17.50
C PRO A 173 -26.17 -12.52 -16.44
N LEU A 174 -25.08 -11.87 -16.81
CA LEU A 174 -24.32 -10.95 -15.96
C LEU A 174 -24.62 -9.50 -16.33
N ALA A 175 -25.17 -8.74 -15.38
CA ALA A 175 -25.49 -7.32 -15.56
C ALA A 175 -24.44 -6.44 -14.87
N THR A 176 -23.48 -5.93 -15.64
CA THR A 176 -22.30 -5.20 -15.12
C THR A 176 -22.43 -3.69 -15.11
N GLY A 177 -23.43 -3.14 -15.81
CA GLY A 177 -23.55 -1.69 -16.06
C GLY A 177 -22.62 -1.16 -17.16
N LEU A 178 -21.71 -1.99 -17.69
CA LEU A 178 -20.87 -1.66 -18.84
C LEU A 178 -21.55 -2.11 -20.16
N PRO A 179 -21.18 -1.51 -21.31
CA PRO A 179 -21.60 -2.04 -22.61
C PRO A 179 -21.22 -3.52 -22.75
N HIS A 180 -22.14 -4.35 -23.26
CA HIS A 180 -21.97 -5.82 -23.30
C HIS A 180 -20.68 -6.26 -23.99
N ALA A 181 -20.30 -5.62 -25.09
CA ALA A 181 -19.06 -5.93 -25.81
C ALA A 181 -17.81 -5.66 -24.94
N VAL A 182 -17.78 -4.51 -24.25
CA VAL A 182 -16.67 -4.14 -23.35
C VAL A 182 -16.58 -5.11 -22.18
N ALA A 183 -17.72 -5.47 -21.58
CA ALA A 183 -17.76 -6.42 -20.48
C ALA A 183 -17.27 -7.82 -20.91
N ALA A 184 -17.69 -8.31 -22.07
CA ALA A 184 -17.24 -9.59 -22.61
C ALA A 184 -15.73 -9.60 -22.92
N THR A 185 -15.20 -8.51 -23.49
CA THR A 185 -13.75 -8.36 -23.72
C THR A 185 -12.97 -8.39 -22.42
N LEU A 186 -13.45 -7.68 -21.38
CA LEU A 186 -12.84 -7.68 -20.07
C LEU A 186 -12.85 -9.08 -19.42
N VAL A 187 -13.98 -9.80 -19.50
CA VAL A 187 -14.09 -11.20 -19.02
C VAL A 187 -13.12 -12.14 -19.72
N SER A 188 -12.83 -11.90 -21.00
CA SER A 188 -11.86 -12.68 -21.77
C SER A 188 -10.39 -12.32 -21.50
N ALA A 189 -10.11 -11.42 -20.54
CA ALA A 189 -8.75 -10.99 -20.27
C ALA A 189 -7.88 -12.14 -19.71
N PRO A 190 -6.61 -12.24 -20.14
CA PRO A 190 -5.70 -13.24 -19.61
C PRO A 190 -5.34 -12.96 -18.15
N THR A 191 -4.83 -13.98 -17.46
CA THR A 191 -4.25 -13.80 -16.13
C THR A 191 -3.02 -12.89 -16.23
N LEU A 192 -2.93 -11.89 -15.35
CA LEU A 192 -1.84 -10.91 -15.37
C LEU A 192 -0.88 -11.13 -14.21
N THR A 193 0.42 -11.06 -14.47
CA THR A 193 1.40 -10.90 -13.39
C THR A 193 1.29 -9.52 -12.74
N MET A 194 1.94 -9.32 -11.59
CA MET A 194 1.98 -8.01 -10.92
C MET A 194 2.54 -6.90 -11.82
N ALA A 195 3.58 -7.20 -12.61
CA ALA A 195 4.19 -6.23 -13.52
C ALA A 195 3.25 -5.87 -14.68
N GLU A 196 2.59 -6.85 -15.28
CA GLU A 196 1.62 -6.65 -16.36
C GLU A 196 0.36 -5.92 -15.87
N ALA A 197 -0.13 -6.26 -14.68
CA ALA A 197 -1.28 -5.59 -14.07
C ALA A 197 -1.04 -4.08 -13.86
N ARG A 198 0.20 -3.68 -13.53
CA ARG A 198 0.59 -2.25 -13.46
C ARG A 198 0.53 -1.58 -14.85
N LEU A 199 1.11 -2.20 -15.87
CA LEU A 199 1.09 -1.67 -17.24
C LEU A 199 -0.33 -1.56 -17.80
N VAL A 200 -1.17 -2.58 -17.58
CA VAL A 200 -2.56 -2.62 -18.03
C VAL A 200 -3.38 -1.54 -17.31
N ARG A 201 -3.16 -1.32 -16.02
CA ARG A 201 -3.81 -0.24 -15.25
C ARG A 201 -3.53 1.13 -15.84
N ASP A 202 -2.26 1.46 -16.09
CA ASP A 202 -1.88 2.77 -16.63
C ASP A 202 -2.54 3.02 -18.00
N ARG A 203 -2.65 1.98 -18.82
CA ARG A 203 -3.30 2.04 -20.14
C ARG A 203 -4.83 2.14 -20.05
N LEU A 204 -5.47 1.38 -19.15
CA LEU A 204 -6.91 1.44 -18.96
C LEU A 204 -7.36 2.74 -18.28
N ALA A 205 -6.54 3.31 -17.39
CA ALA A 205 -6.82 4.59 -16.73
C ALA A 205 -6.84 5.77 -17.71
N ALA A 206 -6.15 5.65 -18.84
CA ALA A 206 -6.17 6.65 -19.92
C ALA A 206 -7.45 6.59 -20.79
N VAL A 207 -8.29 5.56 -20.62
CA VAL A 207 -9.56 5.43 -21.36
C VAL A 207 -10.63 6.25 -20.63
N PRO A 208 -11.39 7.12 -21.33
CA PRO A 208 -12.42 7.98 -20.70
C PRO A 208 -13.62 7.23 -20.08
N ALA A 209 -13.66 5.90 -20.20
CA ALA A 209 -14.71 5.06 -19.65
C ALA A 209 -14.33 4.61 -18.23
N ALA A 210 -15.31 4.58 -17.32
CA ALA A 210 -15.13 4.08 -15.95
C ALA A 210 -14.97 2.54 -15.94
N LEU A 211 -13.84 2.07 -16.45
CA LEU A 211 -13.50 0.65 -16.52
C LEU A 211 -12.89 0.16 -15.20
N PRO A 212 -13.11 -1.11 -14.83
CA PRO A 212 -12.48 -1.69 -13.67
C PRO A 212 -10.97 -1.78 -13.90
N LEU A 213 -10.22 -1.05 -13.09
CA LEU A 213 -8.77 -1.06 -13.14
C LEU A 213 -8.23 -2.26 -12.35
N PRO A 214 -7.15 -2.92 -12.82
CA PRO A 214 -6.45 -3.94 -12.08
C PRO A 214 -5.74 -3.33 -10.88
N SER A 215 -6.51 -3.11 -9.82
CA SER A 215 -6.10 -2.48 -8.58
C SER A 215 -6.27 -3.50 -7.48
N ALA A 216 -5.16 -3.95 -6.89
CA ALA A 216 -5.16 -5.04 -5.92
C ALA A 216 -6.11 -4.70 -4.76
N ILE A 217 -7.18 -5.48 -4.56
CA ILE A 217 -7.84 -5.48 -3.27
C ILE A 217 -6.96 -6.27 -2.32
N VAL A 218 -6.16 -5.58 -1.52
CA VAL A 218 -5.39 -6.19 -0.45
C VAL A 218 -6.30 -6.21 0.78
N ASP A 219 -6.78 -7.38 1.16
CA ASP A 219 -7.40 -7.59 2.46
C ASP A 219 -6.27 -7.74 3.48
N LEU A 220 -6.10 -6.73 4.33
CA LEU A 220 -5.05 -6.72 5.36
C LEU A 220 -5.47 -7.51 6.61
N GLY A 221 -6.68 -8.08 6.65
CA GLY A 221 -7.21 -8.73 7.83
C GLY A 221 -7.41 -7.76 8.99
N MET A 222 -7.32 -8.28 10.22
CA MET A 222 -7.41 -7.47 11.43
C MET A 222 -6.08 -6.76 11.68
N VAL A 223 -6.10 -5.43 11.75
CA VAL A 223 -4.91 -4.60 11.97
C VAL A 223 -4.99 -3.93 13.34
N THR A 224 -3.95 -4.08 14.16
CA THR A 224 -3.85 -3.38 15.45
C THR A 224 -3.59 -1.88 15.20
N PRO A 225 -4.43 -0.96 15.72
CA PRO A 225 -4.24 0.47 15.52
C PRO A 225 -3.06 1.02 16.31
N VAL A 226 -2.33 1.96 15.71
CA VAL A 226 -1.35 2.81 16.40
C VAL A 226 -2.05 4.11 16.82
N PRO A 227 -2.19 4.40 18.12
CA PRO A 227 -2.82 5.64 18.57
C PRO A 227 -1.90 6.84 18.31
N ARG A 228 -2.45 7.87 17.67
CA ARG A 228 -1.76 9.12 17.37
C ARG A 228 -2.39 10.27 18.15
N LEU A 229 -1.61 10.93 18.99
CA LEU A 229 -2.03 12.07 19.80
C LEU A 229 -1.31 13.34 19.33
N THR A 230 -2.05 14.32 18.79
CA THR A 230 -1.49 15.58 18.28
C THR A 230 -1.93 16.76 19.13
N LEU A 231 -0.97 17.50 19.69
CA LEU A 231 -1.21 18.66 20.55
C LEU A 231 -1.22 19.94 19.73
N THR A 232 -2.22 20.80 19.91
CA THR A 232 -2.35 22.10 19.19
C THR A 232 -2.94 23.15 20.12
N THR A 233 -2.69 24.42 19.82
CA THR A 233 -3.33 25.55 20.51
C THR A 233 -4.13 26.35 19.50
N HIS A 234 -5.45 26.18 19.51
CA HIS A 234 -6.36 26.95 18.68
C HIS A 234 -6.49 28.38 19.24
N ARG A 235 -6.29 29.40 18.40
CA ARG A 235 -6.42 30.81 18.76
C ARG A 235 -7.59 31.45 18.01
N PRO A 236 -8.79 31.52 18.61
CA PRO A 236 -9.91 32.23 18.01
C PRO A 236 -9.62 33.75 17.98
N PRO A 237 -10.12 34.51 16.98
CA PRO A 237 -9.90 35.95 16.88
C PRO A 237 -10.42 36.77 18.08
N SER A 238 -11.39 36.25 18.82
CA SER A 238 -12.15 36.97 19.85
C SER A 238 -12.26 36.20 21.18
N ALA A 239 -11.46 35.16 21.40
CA ALA A 239 -11.49 34.36 22.63
C ALA A 239 -10.09 33.91 23.06
N GLU A 240 -9.97 33.46 24.31
CA GLU A 240 -8.70 32.96 24.81
C GLU A 240 -8.20 31.73 24.02
N PRO A 241 -6.87 31.57 23.88
CA PRO A 241 -6.30 30.39 23.24
C PRO A 241 -6.73 29.12 23.95
N GLN A 242 -7.18 28.12 23.20
CA GLN A 242 -7.60 26.82 23.71
C GLN A 242 -6.60 25.74 23.31
N ASP A 243 -6.09 25.01 24.29
CA ASP A 243 -5.22 23.87 24.04
C ASP A 243 -6.06 22.62 23.82
N LEU A 244 -5.70 21.85 22.79
CA LEU A 244 -6.40 20.66 22.37
C LEU A 244 -5.41 19.53 22.10
N ALA A 245 -5.79 18.31 22.51
CA ALA A 245 -5.13 17.08 22.12
C ALA A 245 -6.05 16.30 21.19
N TRP A 246 -5.65 16.12 19.93
CA TRP A 246 -6.38 15.36 18.93
C TRP A 246 -5.94 13.90 18.92
N LEU A 247 -6.89 12.99 19.01
CA LEU A 247 -6.65 11.56 18.92
C LEU A 247 -7.14 11.01 17.59
N GLU A 248 -6.24 10.32 16.90
CA GLU A 248 -6.46 9.56 15.66
C GLU A 248 -5.97 8.12 15.88
N LEU A 249 -6.62 7.15 15.25
CA LEU A 249 -6.11 5.78 15.20
C LEU A 249 -5.56 5.49 13.82
N ASP A 250 -4.28 5.18 13.74
CA ASP A 250 -3.59 4.83 12.50
C ASP A 250 -3.61 3.30 12.29
N TYR A 251 -4.32 2.86 11.26
CA TYR A 251 -4.30 1.48 10.79
C TYR A 251 -3.42 1.42 9.54
N ALA A 252 -2.12 1.17 9.70
CA ALA A 252 -1.18 1.00 8.59
C ALA A 252 -1.20 2.15 7.54
N GLY A 253 -1.33 3.39 8.00
CA GLY A 253 -1.41 4.62 7.20
C GLY A 253 -2.82 5.19 7.04
N MET A 254 -3.87 4.50 7.54
CA MET A 254 -5.26 4.97 7.47
C MET A 254 -5.72 5.51 8.82
N LEU A 255 -6.07 6.80 8.84
CA LEU A 255 -6.56 7.45 10.05
C LEU A 255 -8.07 7.25 10.21
N ALA A 256 -8.48 6.76 11.38
CA ALA A 256 -9.87 6.62 11.77
C ALA A 256 -10.13 7.21 13.15
N ALA A 257 -11.36 7.69 13.36
CA ALA A 257 -11.79 8.09 14.69
C ALA A 257 -11.94 6.85 15.59
N PRO A 258 -11.57 6.93 16.88
CA PRO A 258 -11.85 5.90 17.88
C PRO A 258 -13.34 5.91 18.27
N ASP A 259 -14.20 5.57 17.29
CA ASP A 259 -15.66 5.52 17.43
C ASP A 259 -16.19 4.07 17.30
N PRO A 260 -16.87 3.54 18.35
CA PRO A 260 -17.55 2.25 18.30
C PRO A 260 -18.65 2.18 17.24
N ALA A 261 -19.29 3.31 16.90
CA ALA A 261 -20.44 3.38 16.01
C ALA A 261 -20.06 3.36 14.51
N GLN A 262 -18.78 3.52 14.16
CA GLN A 262 -18.34 3.40 12.75
C GLN A 262 -18.36 1.93 12.30
N PRO A 263 -18.86 1.63 11.08
CA PRO A 263 -18.95 0.27 10.57
C PRO A 263 -17.56 -0.35 10.31
N ALA A 264 -17.43 -1.66 10.52
CA ALA A 264 -16.35 -2.46 9.97
C ALA A 264 -16.82 -3.14 8.68
N PRO A 265 -16.03 -3.17 7.59
CA PRO A 265 -14.61 -2.81 7.47
C PRO A 265 -14.32 -1.36 7.04
N LEU A 266 -13.10 -0.86 7.36
CA LEU A 266 -12.57 0.36 6.74
C LEU A 266 -12.10 0.03 5.32
N CYS A 267 -12.56 0.81 4.35
CA CYS A 267 -12.19 0.65 2.94
C CYS A 267 -11.50 1.94 2.47
N HIS A 268 -10.29 1.83 1.95
CA HIS A 268 -9.56 2.95 1.37
C HIS A 268 -9.22 2.66 -0.09
N SER A 269 -9.57 3.58 -0.99
CA SER A 269 -9.19 3.53 -2.41
C SER A 269 -7.93 4.35 -2.64
N GLY A 270 -6.80 3.69 -2.88
CA GLY A 270 -5.55 4.31 -3.28
C GLY A 270 -5.23 4.09 -4.76
N PRO A 271 -4.18 4.74 -5.30
CA PRO A 271 -3.73 4.55 -6.69
C PRO A 271 -3.32 3.10 -7.00
N ASP A 272 -2.94 2.33 -5.96
CA ASP A 272 -2.51 0.92 -6.08
C ASP A 272 -3.63 -0.12 -5.94
N GLY A 273 -4.83 0.24 -5.45
CA GLY A 273 -5.79 -0.75 -4.96
C GLY A 273 -6.91 -0.19 -4.08
N ARG A 274 -7.97 -0.97 -3.85
CA ARG A 274 -8.84 -0.74 -2.68
C ARG A 274 -8.35 -1.61 -1.54
N VAL A 275 -7.79 -1.04 -0.48
CA VAL A 275 -7.41 -1.80 0.71
C VAL A 275 -8.63 -1.94 1.62
N ARG A 276 -8.94 -3.17 2.04
CA ARG A 276 -9.98 -3.46 3.02
C ARG A 276 -9.32 -3.96 4.30
N MET A 277 -9.71 -3.42 5.44
CA MET A 277 -9.17 -3.80 6.75
C MET A 277 -10.28 -3.92 7.80
N TYR A 278 -10.06 -4.78 8.78
CA TYR A 278 -10.95 -4.95 9.93
C TYR A 278 -10.34 -4.28 11.15
N ARG A 279 -11.18 -3.50 11.84
CA ARG A 279 -10.81 -2.77 13.05
C ARG A 279 -10.69 -3.75 14.23
N ASP A 280 -9.56 -3.72 14.93
CA ASP A 280 -9.39 -4.41 16.21
C ASP A 280 -10.08 -3.62 17.34
N ARG A 281 -11.27 -4.07 17.73
CA ARG A 281 -12.10 -3.40 18.75
C ARG A 281 -11.53 -3.54 20.17
N GLU A 282 -10.82 -4.62 20.47
CA GLU A 282 -10.23 -4.80 21.80
C GLU A 282 -9.03 -3.86 22.00
N ALA A 283 -8.23 -3.64 20.95
CA ALA A 283 -7.18 -2.63 20.96
C ALA A 283 -7.74 -1.21 21.12
N GLU A 284 -8.82 -0.87 20.41
CA GLU A 284 -9.49 0.44 20.56
C GLU A 284 -9.95 0.70 22.00
N LEU A 285 -10.55 -0.29 22.65
CA LEU A 285 -11.02 -0.18 24.04
C LEU A 285 -9.87 0.00 25.03
N ARG A 286 -8.72 -0.65 24.80
CA ARG A 286 -7.51 -0.45 25.62
C ARG A 286 -6.97 0.97 25.48
N ILE A 287 -6.91 1.49 24.26
CA ILE A 287 -6.48 2.87 23.99
C ILE A 287 -7.41 3.86 24.70
N TRP A 288 -8.72 3.64 24.61
CA TRP A 288 -9.72 4.46 25.29
C TRP A 288 -9.57 4.44 26.82
N SER A 289 -9.39 3.27 27.39
CA SER A 289 -9.21 3.12 28.85
C SER A 289 -7.95 3.84 29.35
N LYS A 290 -6.87 3.84 28.55
CA LYS A 290 -5.64 4.56 28.87
C LYS A 290 -5.85 6.08 28.83
N LEU A 291 -6.58 6.59 27.83
CA LEU A 291 -6.94 8.01 27.71
C LEU A 291 -7.79 8.52 28.86
N ALA A 292 -8.74 7.72 29.33
CA ALA A 292 -9.55 8.06 30.50
C ALA A 292 -8.69 8.29 31.76
N GLY A 293 -7.53 7.61 31.86
CA GLY A 293 -6.56 7.79 32.95
C GLY A 293 -5.73 9.08 32.87
N LEU A 294 -5.76 9.82 31.76
CA LEU A 294 -4.96 11.04 31.55
C LEU A 294 -5.69 12.34 31.96
N HIS A 295 -6.87 12.21 32.60
CA HIS A 295 -7.73 13.35 32.98
C HIS A 295 -8.07 14.29 31.81
N LEU A 296 -8.20 13.71 30.62
CA LEU A 296 -8.59 14.41 29.40
C LEU A 296 -10.11 14.41 29.24
N GLU A 297 -10.69 15.59 29.07
CA GLU A 297 -12.11 15.78 28.80
C GLU A 297 -12.35 15.88 27.29
N ALA A 298 -13.22 15.03 26.75
CA ALA A 298 -13.61 15.12 25.33
C ALA A 298 -14.38 16.42 25.08
N LEU A 299 -13.89 17.24 24.14
CA LEU A 299 -14.47 18.55 23.83
C LEU A 299 -15.19 18.54 22.49
N VAL A 300 -14.57 17.97 21.47
CA VAL A 300 -15.04 18.04 20.08
C VAL A 300 -14.85 16.69 19.39
N ARG A 301 -15.79 16.33 18.51
CA ARG A 301 -15.74 15.10 17.72
C ARG A 301 -15.81 15.45 16.25
N GLU A 302 -14.86 14.93 15.48
CA GLU A 302 -14.80 15.02 14.03
C GLU A 302 -14.92 13.60 13.42
N PRO A 303 -15.23 13.47 12.12
CA PRO A 303 -15.37 12.16 11.48
C PRO A 303 -14.15 11.24 11.58
N THR A 304 -12.93 11.81 11.65
CA THR A 304 -11.66 11.08 11.65
C THR A 304 -10.86 11.19 12.95
N ARG A 305 -11.27 12.03 13.90
CA ARG A 305 -10.52 12.31 15.12
C ARG A 305 -11.39 12.86 16.25
N ILE A 306 -10.91 12.74 17.48
CA ILE A 306 -11.59 13.28 18.68
C ILE A 306 -10.64 14.24 19.39
N GLY A 307 -11.13 15.44 19.71
CA GLY A 307 -10.38 16.48 20.40
C GLY A 307 -10.68 16.49 21.89
N PHE A 308 -9.63 16.52 22.69
CA PHE A 308 -9.66 16.56 24.14
C PHE A 308 -9.04 17.83 24.67
N ARG A 309 -9.45 18.24 25.87
CA ARG A 309 -8.82 19.30 26.66
C ARG A 309 -8.46 18.79 28.05
N THR A 310 -7.49 19.43 28.71
CA THR A 310 -7.31 19.24 30.16
C THR A 310 -8.08 20.31 30.94
N ARG A 311 -8.18 20.13 32.26
CA ARG A 311 -8.91 21.06 33.16
C ARG A 311 -8.22 22.42 33.30
N ASP A 312 -6.89 22.45 33.36
CA ASP A 312 -6.10 23.65 33.64
C ASP A 312 -4.66 23.55 33.09
N GLY A 313 -3.92 24.65 33.17
CA GLY A 313 -2.53 24.72 32.71
C GLY A 313 -1.56 23.81 33.47
N ALA A 314 -1.85 23.47 34.73
CA ALA A 314 -1.05 22.53 35.51
C ALA A 314 -1.21 21.08 35.00
N SER A 315 -2.44 20.69 34.67
CA SER A 315 -2.74 19.39 34.05
C SER A 315 -2.11 19.27 32.65
N TRP A 316 -2.11 20.35 31.87
CA TRP A 316 -1.37 20.40 30.61
C TRP A 316 0.13 20.17 30.78
N ARG A 317 0.75 20.81 31.78
CA ARG A 317 2.18 20.62 32.07
C ARG A 317 2.48 19.18 32.49
N ALA A 318 1.68 18.60 33.38
CA ALA A 318 1.84 17.21 33.81
C ALA A 318 1.69 16.22 32.65
N LEU A 319 0.71 16.44 31.77
CA LEU A 319 0.54 15.63 30.56
C LEU A 319 1.81 15.68 29.71
N VAL A 320 2.32 16.88 29.44
CA VAL A 320 3.46 17.13 28.55
C VAL A 320 4.78 16.56 29.09
N GLU A 321 5.06 16.77 30.39
CA GLU A 321 6.34 16.40 31.00
C GLU A 321 6.40 14.94 31.45
N ARG A 322 5.28 14.38 31.94
CA ARG A 322 5.24 13.03 32.53
C ARG A 322 4.58 12.01 31.61
N ASP A 323 3.42 12.35 31.06
CA ASP A 323 2.54 11.36 30.44
C ASP A 323 2.87 11.14 28.94
N LEU A 324 3.20 12.20 28.18
CA LEU A 324 3.60 12.05 26.77
C LEU A 324 4.84 11.17 26.58
N PRO A 325 5.93 11.31 27.36
CA PRO A 325 7.09 10.41 27.25
C PRO A 325 6.75 8.96 27.60
N ALA A 326 5.81 8.74 28.52
CA ALA A 326 5.35 7.40 28.86
C ALA A 326 4.53 6.77 27.72
N LEU A 327 3.61 7.53 27.13
CA LEU A 327 2.83 7.09 25.97
C LEU A 327 3.74 6.74 24.77
N ARG A 328 4.77 7.56 24.50
CA ARG A 328 5.76 7.27 23.45
C ARG A 328 6.47 5.93 23.66
N ARG A 329 6.86 5.61 24.90
CA ARG A 329 7.49 4.31 25.23
C ARG A 329 6.54 3.12 25.06
N GLU A 330 5.24 3.36 25.16
CA GLU A 330 4.18 2.36 24.98
C GLU A 330 3.72 2.24 23.51
N GLY A 331 4.39 2.93 22.57
CA GLY A 331 4.11 2.84 21.12
C GLY A 331 3.10 3.86 20.58
N TRP A 332 2.77 4.92 21.35
CA TRP A 332 1.91 6.00 20.85
C TRP A 332 2.69 6.98 19.97
N CYS A 333 2.10 7.38 18.86
CA CYS A 333 2.64 8.45 18.02
C CYS A 333 2.21 9.82 18.57
N VAL A 334 3.08 10.49 19.31
CA VAL A 334 2.77 11.80 19.92
C VAL A 334 3.42 12.93 19.11
N ALA A 335 2.60 13.77 18.49
CA ALA A 335 3.02 14.95 17.74
C ALA A 335 2.63 16.25 18.45
N VAL A 336 3.45 17.29 18.31
CA VAL A 336 3.13 18.65 18.76
C VAL A 336 3.05 19.54 17.52
N ALA A 337 1.89 20.15 17.28
CA ALA A 337 1.68 21.05 16.16
C ALA A 337 2.47 22.36 16.37
N PRO A 338 2.93 23.02 15.29
CA PRO A 338 3.78 24.22 15.40
C PRO A 338 3.11 25.40 16.13
N ASP A 339 1.78 25.45 16.12
CA ASP A 339 0.98 26.47 16.78
C ASP A 339 0.77 26.19 18.28
N CYS A 340 1.13 25.00 18.75
CA CYS A 340 0.97 24.58 20.14
C CYS A 340 1.90 25.40 21.05
N ARG A 341 1.35 26.04 22.09
CA ARG A 341 2.17 26.72 23.11
C ARG A 341 2.94 25.76 24.01
N TRP A 342 2.54 24.48 24.04
CA TRP A 342 3.12 23.43 24.86
C TRP A 342 4.11 22.59 24.05
N HIS A 343 5.23 23.19 23.66
CA HIS A 343 6.33 22.45 23.06
C HIS A 343 7.07 21.64 24.12
N ALA A 344 6.76 20.34 24.22
CA ALA A 344 7.63 19.39 24.90
C ALA A 344 8.91 19.22 24.07
N VAL A 345 9.94 20.02 24.39
CA VAL A 345 11.30 19.68 24.00
C VAL A 345 11.71 18.58 24.96
N ALA A 346 11.72 17.32 24.51
CA ALA A 346 12.38 16.26 25.23
C ALA A 346 13.89 16.57 25.23
N VAL A 347 14.34 17.36 26.20
CA VAL A 347 15.75 17.51 26.51
C VAL A 347 16.16 16.21 27.20
N GLY A 348 16.62 15.24 26.40
CA GLY A 348 17.31 14.08 26.94
C GLY A 348 18.66 14.55 27.47
N ASP A 349 18.79 14.75 28.78
CA ASP A 349 20.08 14.99 29.41
C ASP A 349 20.82 13.66 29.55
N ARG A 350 21.74 13.39 28.62
CA ARG A 350 22.85 12.47 28.84
C ARG A 350 24.13 13.27 28.63
N ASN A 351 24.76 13.64 29.74
CA ASN A 351 26.11 14.23 29.81
C ASN A 351 26.26 15.68 29.31
N GLY A 352 25.21 16.52 29.37
CA GLY A 352 25.31 17.93 28.99
C GLY A 352 25.18 18.26 27.50
N GLU A 353 24.80 17.28 26.68
CA GLU A 353 24.40 17.48 25.27
C GLU A 353 22.86 17.47 25.16
N ASN A 354 22.26 18.52 24.58
CA ASN A 354 20.81 18.61 24.42
C ASN A 354 20.39 18.02 23.07
N TRP A 355 19.55 16.98 23.05
CA TRP A 355 18.96 16.50 21.79
C TRP A 355 17.65 17.22 21.49
N ARG A 356 17.39 17.48 20.20
CA ARG A 356 16.08 17.92 19.72
C ARG A 356 15.60 17.00 18.62
N THR A 357 14.60 16.19 18.95
CA THR A 357 13.96 15.30 17.99
C THR A 357 12.77 15.98 17.33
N VAL A 358 12.50 15.65 16.06
CA VAL A 358 11.33 16.13 15.35
C VAL A 358 10.79 15.05 14.41
N PRO A 359 9.48 14.71 14.45
CA PRO A 359 8.93 13.71 13.55
C PRO A 359 8.84 14.23 12.11
N LEU A 360 9.14 13.37 11.14
CA LEU A 360 8.85 13.69 9.74
C LEU A 360 7.33 13.77 9.53
N ASP A 361 6.88 14.74 8.73
CA ASP A 361 5.46 14.92 8.41
C ASP A 361 5.24 15.17 6.90
N GLY A 362 3.96 15.19 6.51
CA GLY A 362 3.51 15.63 5.20
C GLY A 362 4.22 14.95 4.01
N PRO A 363 4.48 15.69 2.92
CA PRO A 363 5.13 15.16 1.72
C PRO A 363 6.55 14.62 1.95
N GLN A 364 7.29 15.17 2.93
CA GLN A 364 8.65 14.72 3.26
C GLN A 364 8.62 13.30 3.86
N ARG A 365 7.67 13.00 4.76
CA ARG A 365 7.48 11.64 5.29
C ARG A 365 7.07 10.65 4.20
N VAL A 366 6.15 11.03 3.31
CA VAL A 366 5.73 10.17 2.19
C VAL A 366 6.91 9.82 1.28
N LEU A 367 7.76 10.81 0.96
CA LEU A 367 8.98 10.59 0.18
C LEU A 367 9.96 9.65 0.90
N TYR A 368 10.18 9.87 2.20
CA TYR A 368 11.04 9.03 3.03
C TYR A 368 10.58 7.56 3.01
N GLU A 369 9.31 7.31 3.30
CA GLU A 369 8.75 5.95 3.37
C GLU A 369 8.72 5.26 2.00
N THR A 370 8.44 6.00 0.92
CA THR A 370 8.48 5.49 -0.45
C THR A 370 9.89 5.03 -0.82
N VAL A 371 10.90 5.85 -0.54
CA VAL A 371 12.31 5.53 -0.82
C VAL A 371 12.78 4.38 0.06
N ARG A 372 12.46 4.39 1.36
CA ARG A 372 12.81 3.32 2.32
C ARG A 372 12.25 1.98 1.86
N THR A 373 10.96 1.92 1.54
CA THR A 373 10.28 0.69 1.11
C THR A 373 10.84 0.17 -0.20
N THR A 374 11.02 1.04 -1.19
CA THR A 374 11.59 0.66 -2.50
C THR A 374 13.01 0.13 -2.35
N MET A 375 13.86 0.80 -1.57
CA MET A 375 15.22 0.33 -1.35
C MET A 375 15.28 -0.97 -0.59
N ARG A 376 14.44 -1.14 0.44
CA ARG A 376 14.35 -2.39 1.19
C ARG A 376 14.00 -3.57 0.28
N GLN A 377 13.02 -3.42 -0.61
CA GLN A 377 12.66 -4.46 -1.59
C GLN A 377 13.83 -4.81 -2.51
N ARG A 378 14.54 -3.80 -3.03
CA ARG A 378 15.70 -4.03 -3.91
C ARG A 378 16.87 -4.71 -3.20
N ILE A 379 17.12 -4.36 -1.94
CA ILE A 379 18.17 -4.99 -1.14
C ILE A 379 17.78 -6.43 -0.81
N ARG A 380 16.51 -6.69 -0.47
CA ARG A 380 16.02 -8.05 -0.18
C ARG A 380 16.15 -8.97 -1.40
N ALA A 381 15.76 -8.50 -2.58
CA ALA A 381 15.96 -9.25 -3.82
C ALA A 381 17.45 -9.56 -4.08
N ALA A 382 18.36 -8.60 -3.83
CA ALA A 382 19.79 -8.85 -3.99
C ALA A 382 20.34 -9.87 -2.96
N LEU A 383 19.77 -9.93 -1.75
CA LEU A 383 20.13 -10.92 -0.74
C LEU A 383 19.59 -12.31 -1.11
N GLU A 384 18.37 -12.40 -1.64
CA GLU A 384 17.76 -13.64 -2.15
C GLU A 384 18.56 -14.23 -3.33
N ASP A 385 19.09 -13.35 -4.21
CA ASP A 385 20.00 -13.72 -5.31
C ASP A 385 21.43 -14.07 -4.84
N ALA A 386 21.70 -14.02 -3.52
CA ALA A 386 23.02 -14.19 -2.92
C ALA A 386 24.12 -13.23 -3.44
N ASP A 387 23.74 -12.06 -3.96
CA ASP A 387 24.64 -11.03 -4.50
C ASP A 387 25.00 -10.00 -3.41
N ALA A 388 25.99 -10.36 -2.57
CA ALA A 388 26.46 -9.53 -1.46
C ALA A 388 27.00 -8.16 -1.90
N VAL A 389 27.72 -8.10 -3.02
CA VAL A 389 28.30 -6.86 -3.55
C VAL A 389 27.20 -5.87 -3.95
N ARG A 390 26.16 -6.35 -4.64
CA ARG A 390 25.01 -5.53 -5.00
C ARG A 390 24.20 -5.13 -3.78
N ALA A 391 23.95 -6.03 -2.84
CA ALA A 391 23.24 -5.72 -1.60
C ALA A 391 23.97 -4.66 -0.76
N GLN A 392 25.29 -4.78 -0.57
CA GLN A 392 26.12 -3.80 0.14
C GLN A 392 26.07 -2.42 -0.55
N ARG A 393 26.18 -2.37 -1.88
CA ARG A 393 26.09 -1.13 -2.66
C ARG A 393 24.72 -0.47 -2.52
N LEU A 394 23.65 -1.25 -2.62
CA LEU A 394 22.27 -0.76 -2.48
C LEU A 394 21.98 -0.25 -1.07
N LEU A 395 22.48 -0.92 -0.03
CA LEU A 395 22.29 -0.51 1.35
C LEU A 395 23.02 0.81 1.66
N ARG A 396 24.24 0.99 1.13
CA ARG A 396 24.97 2.26 1.20
C ARG A 396 24.21 3.40 0.51
N ASP A 397 23.77 3.17 -0.72
CA ASP A 397 22.98 4.13 -1.50
C ASP A 397 21.66 4.49 -0.79
N ALA A 398 20.98 3.50 -0.21
CA ALA A 398 19.78 3.72 0.58
C ALA A 398 20.05 4.59 1.82
N SER A 399 21.10 4.27 2.59
CA SER A 399 21.47 5.02 3.79
C SER A 399 21.73 6.50 3.46
N GLN A 400 22.48 6.76 2.38
CA GLN A 400 22.76 8.12 1.93
C GLN A 400 21.49 8.87 1.51
N LYS A 401 20.60 8.23 0.74
CA LYS A 401 19.34 8.84 0.28
C LYS A 401 18.39 9.14 1.44
N LEU A 402 18.26 8.22 2.40
CA LEU A 402 17.40 8.42 3.56
C LEU A 402 17.89 9.60 4.42
N HIS A 403 19.20 9.72 4.64
CA HIS A 403 19.75 10.89 5.34
C HIS A 403 19.56 12.19 4.56
N GLN A 404 19.73 12.19 3.23
CA GLN A 404 19.44 13.36 2.41
C GLN A 404 18.00 13.83 2.58
N ILE A 405 17.03 12.91 2.58
CA ILE A 405 15.61 13.24 2.80
C ILE A 405 15.39 13.85 4.19
N CYS A 406 16.03 13.29 5.23
CA CYS A 406 15.92 13.81 6.60
C CYS A 406 16.52 15.22 6.75
N TRP A 407 17.66 15.49 6.10
CA TRP A 407 18.31 16.80 6.13
C TRP A 407 17.53 17.85 5.34
N ASN A 408 17.27 17.56 4.07
CA ASN A 408 16.44 18.37 3.20
C ASN A 408 16.09 17.57 1.92
N PRO A 409 14.80 17.38 1.59
CA PRO A 409 14.38 16.59 0.42
C PRO A 409 14.95 17.11 -0.91
N ARG A 410 15.27 18.41 -1.00
CA ARG A 410 15.86 19.03 -2.20
C ARG A 410 17.30 18.58 -2.48
N LEU A 411 17.96 17.89 -1.54
CA LEU A 411 19.27 17.27 -1.78
C LEU A 411 19.16 16.01 -2.66
N LEU A 412 17.99 15.37 -2.67
CA LEU A 412 17.79 14.10 -3.35
C LEU A 412 17.59 14.31 -4.86
N ARG A 413 18.50 13.77 -5.66
CA ARG A 413 18.46 13.86 -7.13
C ARG A 413 17.58 12.77 -7.73
N LEU A 414 16.32 12.66 -7.30
CA LEU A 414 15.32 11.71 -7.83
C LEU A 414 14.09 12.46 -8.35
N ALA A 415 13.47 11.94 -9.42
CA ALA A 415 12.25 12.52 -9.97
C ALA A 415 11.11 12.57 -8.93
N ALA A 416 11.01 11.54 -8.08
CA ALA A 416 10.02 11.47 -6.99
C ALA A 416 10.20 12.54 -5.90
N ALA A 417 11.37 13.19 -5.82
CA ALA A 417 11.62 14.28 -4.89
C ALA A 417 11.22 15.65 -5.46
N ARG A 418 10.89 15.73 -6.76
CA ARG A 418 10.47 16.99 -7.40
C ARG A 418 9.12 17.42 -6.83
N GLY A 419 9.06 18.63 -6.28
CA GLY A 419 7.85 19.20 -5.66
C GLY A 419 7.78 19.06 -4.14
N VAL A 420 8.73 18.37 -3.50
CA VAL A 420 8.84 18.34 -2.03
C VAL A 420 9.82 19.42 -1.58
N GLU A 421 9.31 20.62 -1.31
CA GLU A 421 10.15 21.78 -0.98
C GLU A 421 10.37 22.00 0.52
N ARG A 422 9.37 21.65 1.35
CA ARG A 422 9.39 21.84 2.81
C ARG A 422 10.33 20.83 3.50
N SER A 423 11.08 21.30 4.50
CA SER A 423 11.90 20.46 5.38
C SER A 423 11.58 20.72 6.84
N VAL A 424 11.19 19.68 7.57
CA VAL A 424 10.84 19.77 9.00
C VAL A 424 12.01 20.29 9.85
N LYS A 425 13.26 19.91 9.54
CA LYS A 425 14.44 20.42 10.25
C LYS A 425 14.71 21.89 10.00
N LEU A 426 14.38 22.41 8.81
CA LEU A 426 14.48 23.84 8.53
C LEU A 426 13.43 24.62 9.30
N ASP A 427 12.20 24.12 9.34
CA ASP A 427 11.13 24.74 10.12
C ASP A 427 11.47 24.79 11.62
N LEU A 428 12.04 23.69 12.14
CA LEU A 428 12.55 23.64 13.50
C LEU A 428 13.64 24.70 13.71
N LEU A 429 14.60 24.81 12.80
CA LEU A 429 15.68 25.79 12.91
C LEU A 429 15.13 27.23 12.96
N THR A 430 14.16 27.54 12.10
CA THR A 430 13.47 28.84 12.04
C THR A 430 12.66 29.13 13.30
N ALA A 431 12.11 28.11 13.95
CA ALA A 431 11.43 28.27 15.24
C ALA A 431 12.41 28.50 16.41
N LEU A 432 13.62 27.93 16.36
CA LEU A 432 14.58 27.97 17.47
C LEU A 432 15.48 29.20 17.48
N LEU A 433 15.97 29.61 16.31
CA LEU A 433 16.98 30.67 16.21
C LEU A 433 16.51 32.03 16.73
N PRO A 434 15.27 32.51 16.48
CA PRO A 434 14.86 33.84 16.92
C PRO A 434 15.00 34.06 18.43
N ALA A 435 14.60 33.08 19.25
CA ALA A 435 14.74 33.15 20.69
C ALA A 435 16.21 33.16 21.13
N MET A 436 17.05 32.32 20.51
CA MET A 436 18.49 32.29 20.79
C MET A 436 19.18 33.61 20.44
N LEU A 437 18.82 34.20 19.30
CA LEU A 437 19.40 35.46 18.83
C LEU A 437 18.91 36.65 19.66
N ALA A 438 17.65 36.65 20.10
CA ALA A 438 17.11 37.67 21.00
C ALA A 438 17.82 37.69 22.37
N GLU A 439 18.28 36.53 22.84
CA GLU A 439 19.14 36.41 24.03
C GLU A 439 20.60 36.83 23.79
N GLY A 440 20.95 37.28 22.58
CA GLY A 440 22.29 37.72 22.23
C GLY A 440 23.29 36.58 22.01
N ARG A 441 22.80 35.37 21.70
CA ARG A 441 23.65 34.19 21.51
C ARG A 441 24.35 34.18 20.15
N ARG A 442 25.53 33.55 20.13
CA ARG A 442 26.31 33.24 18.93
C ARG A 442 26.19 31.76 18.61
N VAL A 443 25.57 31.47 17.48
CA VAL A 443 25.19 30.11 17.09
C VAL A 443 26.06 29.64 15.94
N LEU A 444 26.67 28.46 16.07
CA LEU A 444 27.30 27.76 14.96
C LEU A 444 26.46 26.55 14.54
N ILE A 445 26.12 26.48 13.25
CA ILE A 445 25.41 25.37 12.64
C ILE A 445 26.40 24.55 11.82
N LEU A 446 26.54 23.27 12.18
CA LEU A 446 27.31 22.29 11.43
C LEU A 446 26.41 21.52 10.48
N ALA A 447 26.66 21.66 9.18
CA ALA A 447 25.87 21.01 8.14
C ALA A 447 26.74 20.60 6.93
N ASP A 448 26.63 19.35 6.51
CA ASP A 448 27.18 18.82 5.25
C ASP A 448 26.10 18.05 4.48
N PRO A 449 26.16 18.00 3.14
CA PRO A 449 27.20 18.55 2.24
C PRO A 449 27.07 20.07 1.99
N PRO A 450 27.98 20.71 1.21
CA PRO A 450 27.88 22.14 0.87
C PRO A 450 26.53 22.57 0.27
N ALA A 451 25.88 21.67 -0.48
CA ALA A 451 24.54 21.92 -1.01
C ALA A 451 23.50 22.13 0.10
N LEU A 452 23.62 21.44 1.24
CA LEU A 452 22.75 21.61 2.39
C LEU A 452 22.95 22.98 3.05
N ARG A 453 24.21 23.43 3.18
CA ARG A 453 24.50 24.76 3.74
C ARG A 453 23.85 25.87 2.92
N ARG A 454 23.94 25.79 1.59
CA ARG A 454 23.27 26.75 0.70
C ARG A 454 21.75 26.78 0.90
N LEU A 455 21.13 25.61 1.10
CA LEU A 455 19.70 25.51 1.37
C LEU A 455 19.33 26.13 2.73
N ILE A 456 20.14 25.88 3.77
CA ILE A 456 19.93 26.47 5.09
C ILE A 456 20.11 27.99 5.03
N ALA A 457 21.18 28.48 4.40
CA ALA A 457 21.46 29.91 4.27
C ALA A 457 20.33 30.64 3.53
N ALA A 458 19.84 30.08 2.42
CA ALA A 458 18.71 30.65 1.68
C ALA A 458 17.44 30.71 2.54
N HIS A 459 17.10 29.61 3.23
CA HIS A 459 15.91 29.56 4.08
C HIS A 459 15.99 30.53 5.27
N LEU A 460 17.16 30.66 5.90
CA LEU A 460 17.35 31.61 7.00
C LEU A 460 17.28 33.06 6.52
N ALA A 461 17.82 33.37 5.34
CA ALA A 461 17.73 34.70 4.75
C ALA A 461 16.27 35.10 4.43
N GLU A 462 15.47 34.17 3.91
CA GLU A 462 14.02 34.37 3.69
C GLU A 462 13.27 34.70 4.99
N ASN A 463 13.77 34.23 6.13
CA ASN A 463 13.22 34.48 7.47
C ASN A 463 13.92 35.64 8.21
N GLY A 464 14.71 36.46 7.50
CA GLY A 464 15.37 37.65 8.07
C GLY A 464 16.58 37.35 8.97
N ILE A 465 17.12 36.13 8.94
CA ILE A 465 18.27 35.72 9.74
C ILE A 465 19.52 35.71 8.86
N ALA A 466 20.44 36.64 9.12
CA ALA A 466 21.71 36.71 8.41
C ALA A 466 22.67 35.60 8.85
N THR A 467 23.32 34.96 7.87
CA THR A 467 24.26 33.86 8.09
C THR A 467 25.64 34.20 7.53
N ILE A 468 26.70 33.83 8.25
CA ILE A 468 28.10 33.96 7.78
C ILE A 468 28.63 32.58 7.40
N GLU A 469 28.99 32.39 6.13
CA GLU A 469 29.68 31.18 5.66
C GLU A 469 31.20 31.38 5.68
N HIS A 470 31.93 30.40 6.23
CA HIS A 470 33.41 30.31 6.17
C HIS A 470 34.15 31.62 6.51
N SER A 471 33.94 32.19 7.70
CA SER A 471 34.82 33.29 8.14
C SER A 471 36.25 32.77 8.35
N THR A 472 37.21 33.36 7.64
CA THR A 472 38.65 33.14 7.81
C THR A 472 39.27 34.15 8.78
N GLN A 473 38.53 35.20 9.18
CA GLN A 473 38.99 36.24 10.09
C GLN A 473 38.28 36.14 11.46
N PRO A 474 38.99 36.38 12.58
CA PRO A 474 38.36 36.55 13.88
C PRO A 474 37.49 37.82 13.86
N LEU A 475 36.20 37.70 14.20
CA LEU A 475 35.27 38.83 14.17
C LEU A 475 35.56 39.82 15.32
N ALA A 476 35.32 41.10 15.05
CA ALA A 476 35.30 42.12 16.08
C ALA A 476 34.25 41.79 17.16
N PRO A 477 34.56 42.00 18.46
CA PRO A 477 33.73 41.57 19.58
C PRO A 477 32.31 42.19 19.64
N SER A 478 31.99 43.14 18.77
CA SER A 478 30.78 43.98 18.79
C SER A 478 29.59 43.50 17.96
N SER A 479 29.68 42.41 17.17
CA SER A 479 28.47 41.80 16.57
C SER A 479 27.83 40.82 17.57
N ARG A 480 26.62 41.14 18.05
CA ARG A 480 25.96 40.47 19.18
C ARG A 480 24.82 39.52 18.82
N ALA A 481 24.63 39.16 17.54
CA ALA A 481 23.72 38.11 17.12
C ALA A 481 24.16 37.62 15.74
N THR A 482 24.86 36.48 15.69
CA THR A 482 25.47 35.97 14.45
C THR A 482 25.30 34.47 14.36
N VAL A 483 24.75 34.01 13.23
CA VAL A 483 24.66 32.59 12.87
C VAL A 483 25.80 32.25 11.92
N TYR A 484 26.64 31.30 12.31
CA TYR A 484 27.73 30.77 11.49
C TYR A 484 27.30 29.44 10.86
N LEU A 485 27.63 29.23 9.59
CA LEU A 485 27.35 27.98 8.86
C LEU A 485 28.66 27.36 8.36
N GLU A 486 28.99 26.17 8.86
CA GLU A 486 30.20 25.45 8.50
C GLU A 486 29.96 23.97 8.21
N GLY A 487 30.87 23.36 7.47
CA GLY A 487 30.89 21.90 7.29
C GLY A 487 31.43 21.19 8.51
N THR A 488 31.09 19.92 8.69
CA THR A 488 31.53 19.06 9.80
C THR A 488 33.01 18.66 9.75
N LYS A 489 33.77 19.06 8.70
CA LYS A 489 35.24 19.04 8.68
C LYS A 489 35.78 20.35 9.24
N THR A 490 35.40 20.73 10.45
CA THR A 490 36.00 21.90 11.09
C THR A 490 37.34 21.52 11.71
N ASN A 491 38.28 22.45 11.65
CA ASN A 491 39.58 22.34 12.32
C ASN A 491 39.32 22.37 13.85
N PRO A 492 39.95 21.49 14.66
CA PRO A 492 39.85 21.58 16.12
C PRO A 492 40.15 23.02 16.62
N GLY A 493 39.42 23.49 17.64
CA GLY A 493 39.57 24.85 18.19
C GLY A 493 38.99 25.99 17.33
N ARG A 494 38.18 25.70 16.30
CA ARG A 494 37.51 26.76 15.51
C ARG A 494 36.32 27.38 16.25
N HIS A 495 35.64 26.60 17.09
CA HIS A 495 34.54 27.07 17.95
C HIS A 495 35.00 28.16 18.94
N ALA A 496 36.14 27.93 19.62
CA ALA A 496 36.75 28.90 20.52
C ALA A 496 37.16 30.21 19.82
N ARG A 497 37.73 30.11 18.61
CA ARG A 497 38.11 31.27 17.78
C ARG A 497 36.92 32.14 17.33
N LEU A 498 35.76 31.53 17.11
CA LEU A 498 34.53 32.25 16.77
C LEU A 498 33.79 32.79 18.01
N GLY A 499 34.21 32.39 19.22
CA GLY A 499 33.57 32.76 20.47
C GLY A 499 32.08 32.40 20.49
N VAL A 500 31.73 31.23 19.94
CA VAL A 500 30.35 30.73 19.89
C VAL A 500 29.97 30.07 21.21
N ASP A 501 28.78 30.37 21.72
CA ASP A 501 28.24 29.76 22.95
C ASP A 501 27.31 28.58 22.69
N THR A 502 26.75 28.50 21.47
CA THR A 502 25.77 27.49 21.07
C THR A 502 26.20 26.80 19.77
N LEU A 503 26.25 25.46 19.78
CA LEU A 503 26.52 24.60 18.62
C LEU A 503 25.24 23.84 18.23
N ILE A 504 24.88 23.83 16.96
CA ILE A 504 23.78 23.05 16.40
C ILE A 504 24.34 22.09 15.35
N ARG A 505 24.30 20.78 15.61
CA ARG A 505 24.57 19.74 14.62
C ARG A 505 23.30 19.46 13.84
N TYR A 506 23.23 20.02 12.63
CA TYR A 506 22.06 19.87 11.76
C TYR A 506 22.08 18.52 11.01
N SER A 507 23.25 18.13 10.51
CA SER A 507 23.45 16.84 9.84
C SER A 507 24.35 15.95 10.69
N THR A 508 23.81 14.87 11.24
CA THR A 508 24.57 13.81 11.90
C THR A 508 24.83 12.69 10.87
N TRP A 509 26.10 12.48 10.53
CA TRP A 509 26.53 11.31 9.74
C TRP A 509 27.86 10.82 10.31
N PRO A 510 27.95 9.56 10.78
CA PRO A 510 29.22 9.02 11.22
C PRO A 510 30.18 8.92 10.03
N ARG A 511 31.38 9.48 10.18
CA ARG A 511 32.43 9.27 9.19
C ARG A 511 33.11 7.93 9.43
N PRO A 512 33.49 7.19 8.37
CA PRO A 512 34.51 6.17 8.53
C PRO A 512 35.79 6.88 8.99
N THR A 513 36.24 6.59 10.22
CA THR A 513 37.58 6.97 10.66
C THR A 513 38.56 5.96 10.05
N GLU A 514 39.69 6.43 9.53
CA GLU A 514 40.72 5.56 8.92
C GLU A 514 41.25 4.47 9.89
N ASN A 515 41.00 4.60 11.20
CA ASN A 515 41.53 3.71 12.23
C ASN A 515 40.48 2.89 13.00
N GLY A 516 39.23 2.74 12.51
CA GLY A 516 38.25 1.80 13.09
C GLY A 516 37.80 2.09 14.54
N HIS A 517 38.37 3.11 15.17
CA HIS A 517 37.86 3.69 16.39
C HIS A 517 36.84 4.74 15.99
N ASP A 518 35.59 4.45 16.29
CA ASP A 518 34.66 5.46 16.72
C ASP A 518 35.33 6.15 17.92
N THR A 519 36.20 7.13 17.66
CA THR A 519 36.33 8.21 18.62
C THR A 519 34.99 8.91 18.55
N LYS A 520 34.04 8.35 19.30
CA LYS A 520 33.23 9.14 20.21
C LYS A 520 33.93 10.48 20.40
N SER A 521 33.15 11.54 20.30
CA SER A 521 33.41 12.80 20.99
C SER A 521 33.55 12.60 22.52
N THR A 522 34.28 11.57 22.99
CA THR A 522 34.77 11.35 24.36
C THR A 522 36.22 11.76 24.52
N ARG A 523 36.88 12.32 23.50
CA ARG A 523 37.83 13.39 23.85
C ARG A 523 36.95 14.58 24.20
N ALA A 524 36.78 14.80 25.50
CA ALA A 524 36.38 16.08 26.03
C ALA A 524 37.28 17.12 25.37
N ASP A 525 36.76 17.78 24.33
CA ASP A 525 37.43 18.94 23.76
C ASP A 525 37.32 20.00 24.87
N PRO A 526 38.45 20.45 25.46
CA PRO A 526 38.41 21.35 26.62
C PRO A 526 37.77 22.72 26.33
N GLU A 527 37.32 22.95 25.10
CA GLU A 527 36.70 24.17 24.59
C GLU A 527 35.35 23.93 23.89
N MET A 528 34.59 22.89 24.28
CA MET A 528 33.23 22.71 23.76
C MET A 528 32.32 23.89 24.20
N PRO A 529 31.49 24.43 23.29
CA PRO A 529 30.56 25.50 23.64
C PRO A 529 29.58 25.04 24.72
N ALA A 530 29.13 25.99 25.55
CA ALA A 530 28.27 25.71 26.71
C ALA A 530 26.96 24.98 26.37
N ARG A 531 26.51 25.04 25.11
CA ARG A 531 25.30 24.36 24.65
C ARG A 531 25.53 23.66 23.30
N VAL A 532 25.29 22.37 23.28
CA VAL A 532 25.28 21.56 22.05
C VAL A 532 23.87 21.06 21.80
N TYR A 533 23.36 21.30 20.59
CA TYR A 533 22.09 20.79 20.10
C TYR A 533 22.33 19.82 18.95
N GLU A 534 21.75 18.62 19.01
CA GLU A 534 21.68 17.71 17.87
C GLU A 534 20.25 17.66 17.34
N LEU A 535 20.06 17.98 16.06
CA LEU A 535 18.75 17.90 15.41
C LEU A 535 18.61 16.52 14.79
N ILE A 536 17.63 15.74 15.24
CA ILE A 536 17.43 14.36 14.79
C ILE A 536 15.97 14.16 14.38
N THR A 537 15.73 13.45 13.28
CA THR A 537 14.37 13.12 12.84
C THR A 537 13.88 11.80 13.44
N GLU A 538 12.68 11.82 14.04
CA GLU A 538 12.12 10.66 14.78
C GLU A 538 11.74 9.51 13.85
N ASN A 539 11.97 8.26 14.30
CA ASN A 539 11.71 7.02 13.58
C ASN A 539 12.43 6.91 12.22
N THR A 540 13.56 7.61 12.07
CA THR A 540 14.33 7.63 10.83
C THR A 540 15.68 6.94 10.95
N ILE A 541 16.39 6.90 9.83
CA ILE A 541 17.78 6.48 9.73
C ILE A 541 18.69 7.31 10.66
N GLU A 542 18.35 8.56 10.97
CA GLU A 542 19.18 9.42 11.83
C GLU A 542 19.21 8.95 13.29
N GLU A 543 18.16 8.28 13.77
CA GLU A 543 18.14 7.64 15.09
C GLU A 543 18.73 6.23 15.05
N ARG A 544 18.39 5.48 14.00
CA ARG A 544 18.73 4.06 13.91
C ARG A 544 20.19 3.84 13.59
N PHE A 545 20.76 4.66 12.71
CA PHE A 545 22.13 4.47 12.25
C PHE A 545 23.15 4.63 13.40
N PRO A 546 23.12 5.69 14.23
CA PRO A 546 24.04 5.79 15.37
C PRO A 546 23.87 4.64 16.37
N ALA A 547 22.63 4.27 16.68
CA ALA A 547 22.35 3.16 17.61
C ALA A 547 22.81 1.80 17.06
N TRP A 548 22.74 1.59 15.75
CA TRP A 548 23.26 0.39 15.10
C TRP A 548 24.79 0.41 15.00
N HIS A 549 25.37 1.55 14.59
CA HIS A 549 26.83 1.76 14.52
C HIS A 549 27.51 1.47 15.86
N ALA A 550 26.94 1.96 16.97
CA ALA A 550 27.46 1.70 18.31
C ALA A 550 27.46 0.21 18.70
N ARG A 551 26.53 -0.57 18.15
CA ARG A 551 26.44 -2.03 18.40
C ARG A 551 27.33 -2.84 17.46
N GLN A 552 27.51 -2.38 16.22
CA GLN A 552 28.20 -3.11 15.14
C GLN A 552 29.20 -2.22 14.39
N PRO A 553 30.23 -1.68 15.06
CA PRO A 553 31.10 -0.64 14.48
C PRO A 553 31.92 -1.15 13.28
N LEU A 554 32.34 -2.42 13.29
CA LEU A 554 33.11 -3.02 12.20
C LEU A 554 32.27 -3.16 10.92
N ILE A 555 31.01 -3.62 11.06
CA ILE A 555 30.08 -3.78 9.93
C ILE A 555 29.72 -2.40 9.37
N ALA A 556 29.41 -1.45 10.25
CA ALA A 556 29.05 -0.10 9.86
C ALA A 556 30.21 0.64 9.16
N GLY A 557 31.43 0.52 9.67
CA GLY A 557 32.62 1.08 9.04
C GLY A 557 32.83 0.56 7.61
N ARG A 558 32.69 -0.75 7.40
CA ARG A 558 32.80 -1.39 6.07
C ARG A 558 31.66 -1.00 5.12
N LEU A 559 30.44 -0.88 5.64
CA LEU A 559 29.29 -0.41 4.85
C LEU A 559 29.53 0.99 4.30
N LEU A 560 30.14 1.87 5.11
CA LEU A 560 30.41 3.27 4.80
C LEU A 560 31.70 3.53 3.99
N ALA A 561 32.68 2.62 4.02
CA ALA A 561 33.98 2.80 3.36
C ALA A 561 33.85 2.96 1.84
N SER A 562 34.38 4.05 1.27
CA SER A 562 34.30 4.33 -0.18
C SER A 562 35.18 3.43 -1.05
N ASP A 563 36.16 2.75 -0.46
CA ASP A 563 37.30 2.20 -1.20
C ASP A 563 37.13 0.73 -1.59
N ALA A 564 37.61 0.41 -2.79
CA ALA A 564 37.51 -0.92 -3.43
C ALA A 564 38.34 -2.02 -2.75
N THR A 565 39.20 -1.67 -1.78
CA THR A 565 40.05 -2.59 -1.02
C THR A 565 39.36 -3.16 0.23
N THR A 566 38.10 -2.80 0.48
CA THR A 566 37.37 -3.24 1.66
C THR A 566 36.85 -4.67 1.50
N GLN A 567 37.17 -5.54 2.47
CA GLN A 567 36.66 -6.90 2.56
C GLN A 567 35.11 -6.89 2.52
N GLU A 568 34.52 -7.67 1.61
CA GLU A 568 33.07 -7.77 1.41
C GLU A 568 32.35 -8.20 2.70
N LEU A 569 31.19 -7.60 2.96
CA LEU A 569 30.33 -8.00 4.07
C LEU A 569 29.66 -9.33 3.75
N SER A 570 29.49 -10.18 4.77
CA SER A 570 28.75 -11.43 4.58
C SER A 570 27.25 -11.15 4.34
N LEU A 571 26.54 -12.10 3.72
CA LEU A 571 25.09 -11.98 3.52
C LEU A 571 24.34 -11.78 4.86
N SER A 572 24.78 -12.47 5.92
CA SER A 572 24.22 -12.33 7.27
C SER A 572 24.43 -10.93 7.85
N ASP A 573 25.61 -10.32 7.64
CA ASP A 573 25.88 -8.95 8.10
C ASP A 573 24.97 -7.95 7.38
N LEU A 574 24.74 -8.16 6.08
CA LEU A 574 23.89 -7.29 5.25
C LEU A 574 22.41 -7.44 5.60
N GLU A 575 21.94 -8.65 5.91
CA GLU A 575 20.59 -8.90 6.43
C GLU A 575 20.38 -8.19 7.78
N GLN A 576 21.32 -8.32 8.71
CA GLN A 576 21.25 -7.64 10.00
C GLN A 576 21.23 -6.11 9.85
N ALA A 577 22.02 -5.57 8.92
CA ALA A 577 22.05 -4.13 8.64
C ALA A 577 20.74 -3.66 7.97
N LEU A 578 20.18 -4.44 7.04
CA LEU A 578 18.90 -4.15 6.41
C LEU A 578 17.77 -4.07 7.44
N GLU A 579 17.73 -5.03 8.36
CA GLU A 579 16.74 -5.05 9.42
C GLU A 579 16.95 -3.88 10.39
N ALA A 580 18.17 -3.64 10.87
CA ALA A 580 18.41 -2.56 11.82
C ALA A 580 18.12 -1.15 11.25
N LEU A 581 18.45 -0.90 9.98
CA LEU A 581 18.43 0.45 9.41
C LEU A 581 17.11 0.77 8.69
N LEU A 582 16.56 -0.19 7.94
CA LEU A 582 15.43 0.04 7.02
C LEU A 582 14.13 -0.64 7.47
N GLN A 583 14.02 -1.09 8.72
CA GLN A 583 12.77 -1.60 9.30
C GLN A 583 11.59 -0.62 9.06
N PRO A 584 10.33 -1.10 8.99
CA PRO A 584 9.18 -0.21 9.02
C PRO A 584 9.17 0.64 10.30
N PRO A 585 8.50 1.80 10.31
CA PRO A 585 8.19 2.48 11.56
C PRO A 585 7.34 1.53 12.43
N THR A 586 7.73 1.39 13.70
CA THR A 586 7.04 0.58 14.72
C THR A 586 5.84 1.31 15.29
#